data_AF-A0A8X6N3B5-F1
#
_entry.id   AF-A0A8X6N3B5-F1
#
_cell.length_a   1.000
_cell.length_b   1.000
_cell.length_c   1.000
_cell.angle_alpha   90.00
_cell.angle_beta   90.00
_cell.angle_gamma   90.00
#
_symmetry.space_group_name_H-M   'P 1'
#
loop_
_entity.id
_entity.type
_entity.pdbx_description
1 polymer ?
#
loop_
_entity_poly.entity_id
_entity_poly.type
_entity_poly.pdbx_seq_one_letter_code
_entity_poly.pdbx_strand_id
1 'polypeptide(L)'
;MLRSVIQMLLNRSISKSWTCLPCITSHRLKVRILPKEHYDETETPYMKSPKSGESFVTNFYAFVQRKWTWADIKQTQKWKRINELQEDQKYNSTRHKILGPDLATSHFIIARGGKVKFKGHEEWMTLDHLQRREIPSQYVPGFCIEELDASNVPLCYEGFENLCGLSELKKVILQNCPFIDDWCLSRSYLLANTLEYLDISGCKNVSERGICTLHVLKNLKTLVIHDTPKIQHKELVSLLLQEILSNCEIIGVNYDDPILRKRIKKYMD
;
A
#
# COMPACT_ATOMS: atom_id res chain seq x y z
N MET A 1 -77.61 0.83 38.36
CA MET A 1 -76.51 -0.14 38.54
C MET A 1 -75.39 0.11 37.51
N LEU A 2 -75.07 1.37 37.21
CA LEU A 2 -73.79 1.97 37.65
C LEU A 2 -73.30 1.41 39.01
N ARG A 3 -72.19 0.64 38.99
CA ARG A 3 -71.06 0.73 39.96
C ARG A 3 -70.06 -0.46 39.99
N SER A 4 -70.20 -1.56 39.25
CA SER A 4 -69.32 -2.73 39.48
C SER A 4 -68.38 -3.19 38.36
N VAL A 5 -68.23 -2.48 37.24
CA VAL A 5 -67.25 -2.88 36.19
C VAL A 5 -66.10 -1.87 36.05
N ILE A 6 -66.19 -0.70 36.66
CA ILE A 6 -65.11 0.32 36.69
C ILE A 6 -64.09 0.06 37.82
N GLN A 7 -64.32 -0.94 38.69
CA GLN A 7 -63.49 -1.22 39.86
C GLN A 7 -62.54 -2.42 39.71
N MET A 8 -62.08 -2.75 38.49
CA MET A 8 -61.10 -3.84 38.28
C MET A 8 -59.77 -3.41 37.64
N LEU A 9 -59.57 -2.11 37.37
CA LEU A 9 -58.32 -1.58 36.83
C LEU A 9 -57.72 -0.42 37.64
N LEU A 10 -58.27 -0.13 38.82
CA LEU A 10 -57.73 0.82 39.79
C LEU A 10 -57.32 0.08 41.06
N ASN A 11 -56.14 -0.55 41.03
CA ASN A 11 -55.21 -0.71 42.17
C ASN A 11 -54.22 -1.84 41.92
N ARG A 12 -53.14 -1.55 41.19
CA ARG A 12 -51.83 -2.10 41.52
C ARG A 12 -50.80 -0.99 41.39
N SER A 13 -50.61 -0.32 42.52
CA SER A 13 -49.43 0.44 42.86
C SER A 13 -48.19 -0.44 42.78
N ILE A 14 -47.20 -0.04 41.97
CA ILE A 14 -45.79 -0.32 42.28
C ILE A 14 -45.02 0.97 42.04
N SER A 15 -44.67 1.61 43.15
CA SER A 15 -43.68 2.66 43.28
C SER A 15 -42.32 2.22 42.72
N LYS A 16 -41.75 2.97 41.79
CA LYS A 16 -40.29 2.97 41.57
C LYS A 16 -39.79 4.38 41.31
N SER A 17 -39.21 4.91 42.37
CA SER A 17 -38.05 5.81 42.46
C SER A 17 -37.59 6.46 41.16
N TRP A 18 -37.66 7.79 41.17
CA TRP A 18 -36.88 8.67 40.32
C TRP A 18 -35.40 8.41 40.59
N THR A 19 -34.74 7.72 39.67
CA THR A 19 -33.29 7.82 39.52
C THR A 19 -33.06 8.46 38.17
N CYS A 20 -32.47 9.65 38.23
CA CYS A 20 -32.08 10.44 37.10
C CYS A 20 -31.20 9.60 36.17
N LEU A 21 -31.71 9.25 34.98
CA LEU A 21 -30.82 9.04 33.85
C LEU A 21 -30.22 10.42 33.56
N PRO A 22 -28.88 10.61 33.67
CA PRO A 22 -28.29 11.86 33.25
C PRO A 22 -28.65 12.06 31.79
N CYS A 23 -29.20 13.24 31.48
CA CYS A 23 -29.33 13.72 30.12
C CYS A 23 -27.98 13.50 29.43
N ILE A 24 -27.92 12.51 28.54
CA ILE A 24 -26.88 12.48 27.52
C ILE A 24 -27.23 13.67 26.65
N THR A 25 -26.70 14.83 27.05
CA THR A 25 -26.56 15.96 26.17
C THR A 25 -25.90 15.41 24.92
N SER A 26 -26.60 15.51 23.79
CA SER A 26 -25.98 15.29 22.50
C SER A 26 -24.97 16.40 22.32
N HIS A 27 -23.80 16.25 22.92
CA HIS A 27 -22.59 16.86 22.40
C HIS A 27 -22.43 16.28 21.02
N ARG A 28 -23.06 16.99 20.07
CA ARG A 28 -22.83 16.90 18.64
C ARG A 28 -21.33 17.05 18.52
N LEU A 29 -20.63 15.92 18.47
CA LEU A 29 -19.21 15.88 18.16
C LEU A 29 -19.10 16.76 16.92
N LYS A 30 -18.39 17.88 17.02
CA LYS A 30 -18.02 18.67 15.86
C LYS A 30 -17.06 17.77 15.09
N VAL A 31 -17.61 16.86 14.30
CA VAL A 31 -16.88 16.17 13.24
C VAL A 31 -16.47 17.29 12.29
N ARG A 32 -15.29 17.85 12.51
CA ARG A 32 -14.63 18.63 11.48
C ARG A 32 -14.37 17.62 10.36
N ILE A 33 -15.11 17.75 9.28
CA ILE A 33 -14.68 17.16 8.01
C ILE A 33 -13.29 17.74 7.80
N LEU A 34 -12.27 16.87 7.78
CA LEU A 34 -10.90 17.27 7.46
C LEU A 34 -10.93 18.11 6.17
N PRO A 35 -10.18 19.22 6.08
CA PRO A 35 -10.02 19.90 4.81
C PRO A 35 -9.59 18.86 3.77
N LYS A 36 -10.26 18.88 2.63
CA LYS A 36 -9.91 18.07 1.46
C LYS A 36 -8.57 18.57 0.86
N GLU A 37 -7.52 18.64 1.64
CA GLU A 37 -6.21 19.12 1.19
C GLU A 37 -5.35 17.94 0.77
N HIS A 38 -5.65 17.51 -0.46
CA HIS A 38 -4.93 16.64 -1.41
C HIS A 38 -5.94 15.71 -2.07
N TYR A 39 -6.79 16.30 -2.90
CA TYR A 39 -7.41 15.56 -3.98
C TYR A 39 -6.57 15.78 -5.23
N ASP A 40 -6.06 14.67 -5.75
CA ASP A 40 -5.37 14.58 -7.03
C ASP A 40 -6.11 15.36 -8.12
N GLU A 41 -5.36 16.00 -9.00
CA GLU A 41 -5.83 16.76 -10.17
C GLU A 41 -6.55 15.89 -11.22
N THR A 42 -6.97 14.67 -10.86
CA THR A 42 -7.44 13.63 -11.78
C THR A 42 -8.76 12.97 -11.39
N GLU A 43 -9.59 13.62 -10.58
CA GLU A 43 -10.99 13.20 -10.41
C GLU A 43 -11.79 13.38 -11.71
N THR A 44 -12.10 12.29 -12.39
CA THR A 44 -13.05 12.30 -13.49
C THR A 44 -14.46 12.66 -12.99
N PRO A 45 -15.27 13.44 -13.75
CA PRO A 45 -16.50 14.07 -13.26
C PRO A 45 -17.54 13.15 -12.62
N TYR A 46 -17.53 11.86 -12.97
CA TYR A 46 -18.48 10.85 -12.50
C TYR A 46 -18.17 10.27 -11.10
N MET A 47 -17.00 10.55 -10.54
CA MET A 47 -16.68 10.19 -9.15
C MET A 47 -17.15 11.23 -8.13
N LYS A 48 -17.70 12.36 -8.59
CA LYS A 48 -18.30 13.37 -7.72
C LYS A 48 -19.72 12.93 -7.37
N SER A 49 -20.03 12.88 -6.06
CA SER A 49 -21.41 12.80 -5.61
C SER A 49 -22.23 13.90 -6.31
N PRO A 50 -23.44 13.61 -6.84
CA PRO A 50 -24.25 14.60 -7.53
C PRO A 50 -24.41 15.84 -6.66
N LYS A 51 -24.08 17.02 -7.20
CA LYS A 51 -24.40 18.26 -6.49
C LYS A 51 -25.92 18.35 -6.39
N SER A 52 -26.44 18.73 -5.22
CA SER A 52 -27.88 18.90 -5.01
C SER A 52 -28.44 19.88 -6.04
N GLY A 53 -29.24 19.38 -6.98
CA GLY A 53 -29.90 20.18 -8.03
C GLY A 53 -29.52 19.85 -9.49
N GLU A 54 -28.54 18.98 -9.74
CA GLU A 54 -28.19 18.57 -11.12
C GLU A 54 -29.00 17.35 -11.57
N SER A 55 -29.75 17.48 -12.68
CA SER A 55 -30.50 16.37 -13.26
C SER A 55 -29.59 15.45 -14.09
N PHE A 56 -29.88 14.14 -14.12
CA PHE A 56 -29.16 13.17 -14.97
C PHE A 56 -29.11 13.62 -16.44
N VAL A 57 -30.21 14.20 -16.92
CA VAL A 57 -30.35 14.70 -18.30
C VAL A 57 -29.35 15.81 -18.59
N THR A 58 -29.20 16.78 -17.67
CA THR A 58 -28.23 17.87 -17.80
C THR A 58 -26.79 17.35 -17.87
N ASN A 59 -26.45 16.37 -17.01
CA ASN A 59 -25.11 15.76 -17.00
C ASN A 59 -24.84 14.90 -18.24
N PHE A 60 -25.85 14.19 -18.74
CA PHE A 60 -25.75 13.42 -19.98
C PHE A 60 -25.57 14.32 -21.21
N TYR A 61 -26.34 15.40 -21.34
CA TYR A 61 -26.17 16.36 -22.44
C TYR A 61 -24.80 17.06 -22.40
N ALA A 62 -24.34 17.47 -21.22
CA ALA A 62 -23.01 18.05 -21.05
C ALA A 62 -21.88 17.07 -21.43
N PHE A 63 -22.07 15.78 -21.17
CA PHE A 63 -21.13 14.73 -21.57
C PHE A 63 -21.11 14.50 -23.09
N VAL A 64 -22.28 14.36 -23.72
CA VAL A 64 -22.40 14.12 -25.18
C VAL A 64 -21.88 15.30 -25.99
N GLN A 65 -22.07 16.52 -25.49
CA GLN A 65 -21.60 17.74 -26.14
C GLN A 65 -20.13 18.08 -25.81
N ARG A 66 -19.48 17.36 -24.90
CA ARG A 66 -18.05 17.57 -24.59
C ARG A 66 -17.22 17.21 -25.82
N LYS A 67 -16.49 18.19 -26.35
CA LYS A 67 -15.49 17.94 -27.39
C LYS A 67 -14.30 17.22 -26.77
N TRP A 68 -14.13 15.95 -27.12
CA TRP A 68 -12.99 15.15 -26.68
C TRP A 68 -11.73 15.66 -27.36
N THR A 69 -10.75 16.10 -26.57
CA THR A 69 -9.44 16.42 -27.11
C THR A 69 -8.61 15.15 -27.22
N TRP A 70 -7.61 15.15 -28.11
CA TRP A 70 -6.62 14.07 -28.18
C TRP A 70 -5.89 13.84 -26.84
N ALA A 71 -5.75 14.87 -26.00
CA ALA A 71 -5.19 14.76 -24.68
C ALA A 71 -6.11 13.96 -23.73
N ASP A 72 -7.42 14.24 -23.73
CA ASP A 72 -8.41 13.48 -22.94
C ASP A 72 -8.42 11.99 -23.33
N ILE A 73 -8.33 11.68 -24.62
CA ILE A 73 -8.31 10.31 -25.13
C ILE A 73 -7.03 9.59 -24.66
N LYS A 74 -5.86 10.22 -24.80
CA LYS A 74 -4.58 9.69 -24.32
C LYS A 74 -4.60 9.45 -22.82
N GLN A 75 -5.13 10.39 -22.05
CA GLN A 75 -5.28 10.25 -20.60
C GLN A 75 -6.19 9.07 -20.27
N THR A 76 -7.34 8.95 -20.92
CA THR A 76 -8.27 7.83 -20.71
C THR A 76 -7.61 6.48 -21.03
N GLN A 77 -6.83 6.38 -22.10
CA GLN A 77 -6.07 5.16 -22.42
C GLN A 77 -5.02 4.84 -21.34
N LYS A 78 -4.30 5.86 -20.83
CA LYS A 78 -3.36 5.69 -19.72
C LYS A 78 -4.07 5.16 -18.47
N TRP A 79 -5.22 5.72 -18.11
CA TRP A 79 -6.05 5.26 -16.99
C TRP A 79 -6.50 3.82 -17.15
N LYS A 80 -6.99 3.44 -18.34
CA LYS A 80 -7.37 2.05 -18.63
C LYS A 80 -6.21 1.08 -18.43
N ARG A 81 -5.02 1.41 -18.95
CA ARG A 81 -3.82 0.57 -18.77
C ARG A 81 -3.41 0.42 -17.31
N ILE A 82 -3.49 1.50 -16.51
CA ILE A 82 -3.18 1.45 -15.08
C ILE A 82 -4.21 0.59 -14.34
N ASN A 83 -5.51 0.78 -14.62
CA ASN A 83 -6.55 -0.03 -14.00
C ASN A 83 -6.40 -1.52 -14.35
N GLU A 84 -6.16 -1.85 -15.62
CA GLU A 84 -5.89 -3.22 -16.06
C GLU A 84 -4.68 -3.83 -15.33
N LEU A 85 -3.61 -3.05 -15.15
CA LEU A 85 -2.42 -3.46 -14.40
C LEU A 85 -2.73 -3.72 -12.92
N GLN A 86 -3.53 -2.87 -12.28
CA GLN A 86 -3.95 -3.07 -10.89
C GLN A 86 -4.83 -4.30 -10.73
N GLU A 87 -5.80 -4.50 -11.62
CA GLU A 87 -6.68 -5.67 -11.61
C GLU A 87 -5.89 -6.97 -11.79
N ASP A 88 -4.93 -6.99 -12.72
CA ASP A 88 -4.06 -8.15 -12.98
C ASP A 88 -3.14 -8.47 -11.79
N GLN A 89 -2.80 -7.47 -10.98
CA GLN A 89 -1.92 -7.64 -9.82
C GLN A 89 -2.63 -7.96 -8.50
N LYS A 90 -3.97 -7.96 -8.47
CA LYS A 90 -4.72 -8.30 -7.26
C LYS A 90 -4.37 -9.68 -6.73
N TYR A 91 -4.49 -9.81 -5.40
CA TYR A 91 -4.26 -11.06 -4.72
C TYR A 91 -5.20 -12.16 -5.21
N ASN A 92 -4.63 -13.22 -5.78
CA ASN A 92 -5.38 -14.40 -6.20
C ASN A 92 -5.33 -15.47 -5.12
N SER A 93 -6.40 -15.57 -4.32
CA SER A 93 -6.52 -16.57 -3.25
C SER A 93 -6.48 -18.00 -3.76
N THR A 94 -7.08 -18.28 -4.91
CA THR A 94 -7.11 -19.64 -5.50
C THR A 94 -5.71 -20.11 -5.86
N ARG A 95 -4.90 -19.23 -6.46
CA ARG A 95 -3.49 -19.52 -6.78
C ARG A 95 -2.68 -19.87 -5.53
N HIS A 96 -2.81 -19.07 -4.47
CA HIS A 96 -2.10 -19.31 -3.21
C HIS A 96 -2.54 -20.62 -2.52
N LYS A 97 -3.82 -21.01 -2.65
CA LYS A 97 -4.31 -22.29 -2.13
C LYS A 97 -3.75 -23.51 -2.87
N ILE A 98 -3.54 -23.40 -4.19
CA ILE A 98 -3.07 -24.51 -5.03
C ILE A 98 -1.54 -24.66 -4.97
N LEU A 99 -0.82 -23.53 -5.02
CA LEU A 99 0.63 -23.50 -5.13
C LEU A 99 1.34 -23.32 -3.79
N GLY A 100 0.64 -22.83 -2.76
CA GLY A 100 1.29 -22.26 -1.58
C GLY A 100 1.81 -20.84 -1.83
N PRO A 101 2.28 -20.16 -0.77
CA PRO A 101 2.73 -18.76 -0.86
C PRO A 101 3.94 -18.59 -1.76
N ASP A 102 5.03 -19.33 -1.50
CA ASP A 102 6.29 -19.22 -2.24
C ASP A 102 6.09 -19.43 -3.75
N LEU A 103 5.57 -20.58 -4.17
CA LEU A 103 5.37 -20.85 -5.60
C LEU A 103 4.36 -19.86 -6.22
N ALA A 104 3.30 -19.46 -5.52
CA ALA A 104 2.37 -18.45 -6.04
C ALA A 104 3.06 -17.12 -6.30
N THR A 105 3.93 -16.66 -5.39
CA THR A 105 4.77 -15.48 -5.56
C THR A 105 5.75 -15.66 -6.72
N SER A 106 6.41 -16.81 -6.82
CA SER A 106 7.35 -17.10 -7.93
C SER A 106 6.68 -16.96 -9.29
N HIS A 107 5.53 -17.64 -9.48
CA HIS A 107 4.74 -17.54 -10.71
C HIS A 107 4.29 -16.10 -10.98
N PHE A 108 3.89 -15.36 -9.93
CA PHE A 108 3.46 -13.97 -10.05
C PHE A 108 4.57 -13.03 -10.55
N ILE A 109 5.75 -13.10 -9.94
CA ILE A 109 6.89 -12.22 -10.24
C ILE A 109 7.51 -12.57 -11.60
N ILE A 110 7.73 -13.87 -11.85
CA ILE A 110 8.39 -14.34 -13.07
C ILE A 110 7.53 -14.07 -14.31
N ALA A 111 6.21 -14.24 -14.22
CA ALA A 111 5.30 -13.92 -15.32
C ALA A 111 5.34 -12.43 -15.74
N ARG A 112 5.87 -11.55 -14.88
CA ARG A 112 6.01 -10.10 -15.13
C ARG A 112 7.44 -9.69 -15.45
N GLY A 113 8.33 -10.65 -15.71
CA GLY A 113 9.72 -10.39 -16.09
C GLY A 113 10.68 -10.25 -14.90
N GLY A 114 10.22 -10.52 -13.67
CA GLY A 114 11.10 -10.65 -12.52
C GLY A 114 11.79 -12.02 -12.45
N LYS A 115 12.57 -12.21 -11.40
CA LYS A 115 13.33 -13.43 -11.12
C LYS A 115 13.23 -13.77 -9.65
N VAL A 116 13.33 -15.05 -9.33
CA VAL A 116 13.33 -15.53 -7.95
C VAL A 116 14.42 -16.58 -7.79
N LYS A 117 14.95 -16.68 -6.57
CA LYS A 117 15.91 -17.69 -6.19
C LYS A 117 15.36 -18.48 -5.02
N PHE A 118 15.31 -19.79 -5.17
CA PHE A 118 14.85 -20.69 -4.13
C PHE A 118 16.01 -21.07 -3.19
N LYS A 119 15.67 -21.32 -1.93
CA LYS A 119 16.63 -21.77 -0.91
C LYS A 119 17.31 -23.06 -1.36
N GLY A 120 18.65 -23.05 -1.34
CA GLY A 120 19.46 -24.20 -1.78
C GLY A 120 19.69 -24.29 -3.29
N HIS A 121 19.09 -23.41 -4.09
CA HIS A 121 19.40 -23.27 -5.51
C HIS A 121 20.33 -22.08 -5.73
N GLU A 122 21.42 -22.30 -6.48
CA GLU A 122 22.34 -21.20 -6.83
C GLU A 122 21.82 -20.35 -7.99
N GLU A 123 21.03 -20.95 -8.88
CA GLU A 123 20.51 -20.31 -10.09
C GLU A 123 19.24 -19.49 -9.85
N TRP A 124 19.15 -18.36 -10.57
CA TRP A 124 17.95 -17.53 -10.61
C TRP A 124 16.93 -18.09 -11.59
N MET A 125 15.73 -18.36 -11.09
CA MET A 125 14.61 -18.81 -11.90
C MET A 125 14.02 -17.61 -12.67
N THR A 126 13.93 -17.79 -13.98
CA THR A 126 13.44 -16.77 -14.93
C THR A 126 12.21 -17.26 -15.69
N LEU A 127 11.70 -16.42 -16.60
CA LEU A 127 10.58 -16.78 -17.46
C LEU A 127 10.84 -18.04 -18.30
N ASP A 128 12.09 -18.27 -18.72
CA ASP A 128 12.46 -19.45 -19.50
C ASP A 128 12.27 -20.75 -18.69
N HIS A 129 12.66 -20.74 -17.42
CA HIS A 129 12.50 -21.86 -16.50
C HIS A 129 11.01 -22.16 -16.25
N LEU A 130 10.20 -21.10 -16.14
CA LEU A 130 8.75 -21.22 -16.01
C LEU A 130 8.13 -21.84 -17.28
N GLN A 131 8.55 -21.42 -18.47
CA GLN A 131 8.07 -21.98 -19.75
C GLN A 131 8.49 -23.44 -19.95
N ARG A 132 9.69 -23.81 -19.50
CA ARG A 132 10.20 -25.19 -19.50
C ARG A 132 9.59 -26.09 -18.42
N ARG A 133 8.73 -25.53 -17.55
CA ARG A 133 8.07 -26.24 -16.43
C ARG A 133 9.04 -26.76 -15.38
N GLU A 134 10.17 -26.08 -15.20
CA GLU A 134 11.13 -26.38 -14.14
C GLU A 134 10.63 -25.87 -12.76
N ILE A 135 9.70 -24.92 -12.79
CA ILE A 135 8.98 -24.43 -11.61
C ILE A 135 7.65 -25.19 -11.50
N PRO A 136 7.38 -25.89 -10.38
CA PRO A 136 6.15 -26.65 -10.22
C PRO A 136 4.88 -25.80 -10.35
N SER A 137 3.86 -26.35 -11.01
CA SER A 137 2.52 -25.75 -11.12
C SER A 137 1.54 -26.28 -10.08
N GLN A 138 2.02 -27.04 -9.09
CA GLN A 138 1.29 -27.52 -7.93
C GLN A 138 2.19 -27.36 -6.70
N TYR A 139 1.60 -27.32 -5.51
CA TYR A 139 2.38 -27.24 -4.27
C TYR A 139 3.36 -28.40 -4.16
N VAL A 140 4.64 -28.06 -4.01
CA VAL A 140 5.72 -29.01 -3.72
C VAL A 140 6.48 -28.49 -2.50
N PRO A 141 6.60 -29.28 -1.42
CA PRO A 141 7.37 -28.86 -0.24
C PRO A 141 8.85 -28.71 -0.60
N GLY A 142 9.52 -27.74 0.02
CA GLY A 142 10.95 -27.46 -0.19
C GLY A 142 11.24 -26.27 -1.12
N PHE A 143 10.25 -25.80 -1.88
CA PHE A 143 10.36 -24.55 -2.65
C PHE A 143 10.07 -23.35 -1.75
N CYS A 144 11.10 -22.83 -1.09
CA CYS A 144 11.04 -21.59 -0.31
C CYS A 144 11.82 -20.49 -1.03
N ILE A 145 11.25 -19.31 -1.21
CA ILE A 145 11.95 -18.18 -1.84
C ILE A 145 12.94 -17.59 -0.83
N GLU A 146 14.20 -17.42 -1.25
CA GLU A 146 15.24 -16.75 -0.46
C GLU A 146 15.55 -15.35 -1.00
N GLU A 147 15.63 -15.19 -2.33
CA GLU A 147 15.89 -13.91 -2.98
C GLU A 147 14.86 -13.63 -4.07
N LEU A 148 14.43 -12.37 -4.17
CA LEU A 148 13.45 -11.91 -5.15
C LEU A 148 14.01 -10.68 -5.86
N ASP A 149 14.03 -10.73 -7.19
CA ASP A 149 14.42 -9.61 -8.04
C ASP A 149 13.23 -9.23 -8.92
N ALA A 150 12.64 -8.08 -8.62
CA ALA A 150 11.56 -7.48 -9.40
C ALA A 150 12.03 -6.17 -10.07
N SER A 151 13.31 -6.09 -10.44
CA SER A 151 13.85 -4.95 -11.17
C SER A 151 13.13 -4.74 -12.51
N ASN A 152 12.74 -3.50 -12.78
CA ASN A 152 11.94 -3.07 -13.94
C ASN A 152 10.54 -3.69 -14.02
N VAL A 153 10.09 -4.42 -12.99
CA VAL A 153 8.72 -4.92 -12.93
C VAL A 153 7.80 -3.77 -12.55
N PRO A 154 6.69 -3.53 -13.27
CA PRO A 154 5.76 -2.47 -12.95
C PRO A 154 4.84 -2.89 -11.78
N LEU A 155 5.42 -3.23 -10.63
CA LEU A 155 4.72 -3.67 -9.43
C LEU A 155 3.94 -2.51 -8.80
N CYS A 156 2.64 -2.69 -8.59
CA CYS A 156 1.75 -1.72 -7.94
C CYS A 156 1.38 -2.18 -6.52
N TYR A 157 0.70 -1.30 -5.78
CA TYR A 157 0.28 -1.52 -4.40
C TYR A 157 -0.47 -2.85 -4.20
N GLU A 158 -1.39 -3.17 -5.09
CA GLU A 158 -2.18 -4.41 -5.06
C GLU A 158 -1.30 -5.66 -5.21
N GLY A 159 -0.22 -5.55 -5.99
CA GLY A 159 0.72 -6.64 -6.25
C GLY A 159 1.48 -7.11 -5.02
N PHE A 160 1.77 -6.21 -4.07
CA PHE A 160 2.51 -6.53 -2.84
C PHE A 160 1.81 -7.57 -1.98
N GLU A 161 0.48 -7.67 -2.05
CA GLU A 161 -0.27 -8.69 -1.30
C GLU A 161 0.07 -10.12 -1.74
N ASN A 162 0.56 -10.32 -2.97
CA ASN A 162 1.05 -11.61 -3.44
C ASN A 162 2.42 -11.99 -2.84
N LEU A 163 3.04 -11.13 -2.04
CA LEU A 163 4.28 -11.43 -1.30
C LEU A 163 4.00 -11.89 0.14
N CYS A 164 2.75 -12.19 0.48
CA CYS A 164 2.36 -12.60 1.83
C CYS A 164 2.81 -14.03 2.15
N GLY A 165 3.18 -14.28 3.41
CA GLY A 165 3.42 -15.64 3.91
C GLY A 165 4.75 -16.25 3.48
N LEU A 166 5.71 -15.44 3.04
CA LEU A 166 7.06 -15.88 2.69
C LEU A 166 7.91 -16.01 3.96
N SER A 167 8.25 -17.23 4.35
CA SER A 167 8.92 -17.51 5.63
C SER A 167 10.45 -17.34 5.60
N GLU A 168 11.07 -17.42 4.43
CA GLU A 168 12.53 -17.49 4.27
C GLU A 168 13.10 -16.40 3.35
N LEU A 169 12.28 -15.42 2.95
CA LEU A 169 12.70 -14.36 2.03
C LEU A 169 13.65 -13.37 2.73
N LYS A 170 14.90 -13.32 2.29
CA LYS A 170 15.94 -12.45 2.86
C LYS A 170 16.22 -11.22 2.01
N LYS A 171 16.12 -11.32 0.69
CA LYS A 171 16.56 -10.27 -0.23
C LYS A 171 15.48 -9.90 -1.22
N VAL A 172 15.19 -8.60 -1.32
CA VAL A 172 14.25 -8.04 -2.29
C VAL A 172 14.92 -6.90 -3.06
N ILE A 173 14.92 -7.01 -4.38
CA ILE A 173 15.46 -6.01 -5.30
C ILE A 173 14.30 -5.42 -6.10
N LEU A 174 14.11 -4.11 -5.98
CA LEU A 174 13.05 -3.32 -6.61
C LEU A 174 13.67 -2.15 -7.39
N GLN A 175 14.60 -2.45 -8.30
CA GLN A 175 15.27 -1.40 -9.06
C GLN A 175 14.39 -0.89 -10.20
N ASN A 176 14.40 0.42 -10.43
CA ASN A 176 13.71 1.07 -11.56
C ASN A 176 12.22 0.75 -11.69
N CYS A 177 11.54 0.48 -10.57
CA CYS A 177 10.12 0.16 -10.58
C CYS A 177 9.28 1.46 -10.64
N PRO A 178 8.50 1.69 -11.71
CA PRO A 178 7.87 3.00 -11.95
C PRO A 178 6.67 3.29 -11.05
N PHE A 179 6.01 2.26 -10.51
CA PHE A 179 4.78 2.40 -9.71
C PHE A 179 4.99 2.26 -8.21
N ILE A 180 6.22 2.01 -7.76
CA ILE A 180 6.52 1.90 -6.33
C ILE A 180 6.54 3.29 -5.71
N ASP A 181 5.63 3.49 -4.76
CA ASP A 181 5.44 4.72 -4.00
C ASP A 181 5.46 4.44 -2.47
N ASP A 182 5.17 5.46 -1.68
CA ASP A 182 5.14 5.36 -0.22
C ASP A 182 4.09 4.36 0.27
N TRP A 183 2.98 4.23 -0.44
CA TRP A 183 1.90 3.28 -0.12
C TRP A 183 2.34 1.85 -0.38
N CYS A 184 3.05 1.59 -1.48
CA CYS A 184 3.67 0.30 -1.76
C CYS A 184 4.65 -0.09 -0.64
N LEU A 185 5.54 0.82 -0.24
CA LEU A 185 6.48 0.56 0.86
C LEU A 185 5.79 0.34 2.19
N SER A 186 4.62 0.96 2.43
CA SER A 186 3.85 0.69 3.64
C SER A 186 3.43 -0.79 3.76
N ARG A 187 3.28 -1.52 2.63
CA ARG A 187 2.96 -2.96 2.59
C ARG A 187 4.16 -3.86 2.86
N SER A 188 5.37 -3.30 3.01
CA SER A 188 6.56 -4.06 3.38
C SER A 188 6.43 -4.78 4.73
N TYR A 189 5.45 -4.41 5.56
CA TYR A 189 5.12 -5.13 6.81
C TYR A 189 4.86 -6.62 6.60
N LEU A 190 4.41 -7.03 5.40
CA LEU A 190 4.21 -8.45 5.05
C LEU A 190 5.50 -9.26 5.14
N LEU A 191 6.65 -8.60 5.04
CA LEU A 191 8.00 -9.17 5.05
C LEU A 191 8.79 -8.78 6.31
N ALA A 192 8.12 -8.19 7.32
CA ALA A 192 8.76 -7.59 8.49
C ALA A 192 9.67 -8.53 9.29
N ASN A 193 9.36 -9.82 9.29
CA ASN A 193 10.07 -10.82 10.08
C ASN A 193 11.21 -11.51 9.32
N THR A 194 11.32 -11.34 8.01
CA THR A 194 12.21 -12.16 7.16
C THR A 194 13.20 -11.32 6.36
N LEU A 195 12.79 -10.13 5.92
CA LEU A 195 13.58 -9.30 5.01
C LEU A 195 14.84 -8.73 5.68
N GLU A 196 15.99 -8.99 5.06
CA GLU A 196 17.31 -8.51 5.53
C GLU A 196 17.92 -7.49 4.56
N TYR A 197 17.65 -7.59 3.27
CA TYR A 197 18.18 -6.69 2.24
C TYR A 197 17.05 -6.16 1.36
N LEU A 198 16.96 -4.83 1.24
CA LEU A 198 16.01 -4.15 0.39
C LEU A 198 16.73 -3.14 -0.50
N ASP A 199 16.54 -3.26 -1.81
CA ASP A 199 17.02 -2.28 -2.78
C ASP A 199 15.85 -1.62 -3.50
N ILE A 200 15.75 -0.30 -3.40
CA ILE A 200 14.72 0.53 -4.03
C ILE A 200 15.32 1.57 -4.98
N SER A 201 16.50 1.27 -5.53
CA SER A 201 17.22 2.18 -6.40
C SER A 201 16.43 2.53 -7.67
N GLY A 202 16.44 3.80 -8.08
CA GLY A 202 15.71 4.26 -9.27
C GLY A 202 14.18 4.31 -9.11
N CYS A 203 13.64 4.05 -7.91
CA CYS A 203 12.22 4.24 -7.63
C CYS A 203 11.90 5.74 -7.45
N LYS A 204 11.33 6.35 -8.49
CA LYS A 204 11.13 7.83 -8.56
C LYS A 204 9.99 8.35 -7.70
N ASN A 205 9.02 7.50 -7.35
CA ASN A 205 7.81 7.91 -6.64
C ASN A 205 7.90 7.74 -5.11
N VAL A 206 8.97 7.13 -4.62
CA VAL A 206 9.27 6.98 -3.18
C VAL A 206 9.75 8.32 -2.63
N SER A 207 9.12 8.76 -1.55
CA SER A 207 9.50 9.93 -0.77
C SER A 207 10.10 9.55 0.58
N GLU A 208 10.51 10.57 1.33
CA GLU A 208 10.97 10.46 2.72
C GLU A 208 9.96 9.72 3.61
N ARG A 209 8.65 9.89 3.37
CA ARG A 209 7.59 9.22 4.13
C ARG A 209 7.61 7.72 3.91
N GLY A 210 7.84 7.28 2.67
CA GLY A 210 7.95 5.87 2.32
C GLY A 210 9.11 5.18 3.03
N ILE A 211 10.28 5.83 3.08
CA ILE A 211 11.43 5.32 3.83
C ILE A 211 11.12 5.20 5.33
N CYS A 212 10.44 6.19 5.91
CA CYS A 212 10.03 6.10 7.31
C CYS A 212 9.15 4.87 7.58
N THR A 213 8.34 4.39 6.63
CA THR A 213 7.52 3.16 6.83
C THR A 213 8.34 1.89 6.99
N LEU A 214 9.61 1.88 6.55
CA LEU A 214 10.49 0.72 6.64
C LEU A 214 10.92 0.38 8.07
N HIS A 215 10.61 1.25 9.05
CA HIS A 215 10.85 0.99 10.48
C HIS A 215 10.21 -0.32 10.99
N VAL A 216 9.20 -0.83 10.29
CA VAL A 216 8.53 -2.11 10.63
C VAL A 216 9.44 -3.32 10.35
N LEU A 217 10.42 -3.18 9.45
CA LEU A 217 11.34 -4.24 9.03
C LEU A 217 12.49 -4.41 10.04
N LYS A 218 12.21 -5.04 11.18
CA LYS A 218 13.16 -5.15 12.30
C LYS A 218 14.46 -5.92 11.97
N ASN A 219 14.40 -6.80 11.00
CA ASN A 219 15.53 -7.64 10.58
C ASN A 219 16.31 -7.05 9.38
N LEU A 220 15.94 -5.86 8.91
CA LEU A 220 16.60 -5.20 7.79
C LEU A 220 18.03 -4.80 8.18
N LYS A 221 19.00 -5.34 7.45
CA LYS A 221 20.44 -5.09 7.60
C LYS A 221 20.97 -4.15 6.54
N THR A 222 20.38 -4.14 5.35
CA THR A 222 20.85 -3.30 4.25
C THR A 222 19.69 -2.68 3.49
N LEU A 223 19.73 -1.36 3.34
CA LEU A 223 18.82 -0.60 2.50
C LEU A 223 19.60 0.17 1.44
N VAL A 224 19.25 -0.01 0.17
CA VAL A 224 19.90 0.69 -0.94
C VAL A 224 18.95 1.71 -1.57
N ILE A 225 19.38 2.97 -1.61
CA ILE A 225 18.57 4.12 -2.06
C ILE A 225 19.25 5.00 -3.12
N HIS A 226 19.82 4.37 -4.16
CA HIS A 226 20.39 5.13 -5.29
C HIS A 226 19.31 5.76 -6.18
N ASP A 227 19.63 6.90 -6.80
CA ASP A 227 18.79 7.57 -7.80
C ASP A 227 17.28 7.70 -7.43
N THR A 228 17.04 8.12 -6.19
CA THR A 228 15.69 8.42 -5.66
C THR A 228 15.48 9.94 -5.58
N PRO A 229 15.06 10.61 -6.67
CA PRO A 229 15.05 12.08 -6.76
C PRO A 229 14.00 12.76 -5.88
N LYS A 230 12.93 12.05 -5.48
CA LYS A 230 11.84 12.60 -4.67
C LYS A 230 12.17 12.64 -3.17
N ILE A 231 13.26 11.98 -2.75
CA ILE A 231 13.77 12.04 -1.37
C ILE A 231 14.74 13.24 -1.29
N GLN A 232 14.32 14.34 -0.67
CA GLN A 232 15.09 15.59 -0.64
C GLN A 232 16.17 15.57 0.44
N HIS A 233 15.89 14.96 1.58
CA HIS A 233 16.75 14.89 2.77
C HIS A 233 17.12 13.44 3.09
N LYS A 234 17.82 12.80 2.15
CA LYS A 234 18.23 11.39 2.28
C LYS A 234 19.03 11.15 3.54
N GLU A 235 19.89 12.09 3.90
CA GLU A 235 20.80 12.00 5.04
C GLU A 235 20.02 11.99 6.36
N LEU A 236 19.10 12.93 6.53
CA LEU A 236 18.28 13.02 7.75
C LEU A 236 17.39 11.79 7.93
N VAL A 237 16.69 11.37 6.87
CA VAL A 237 15.78 10.22 6.94
C VAL A 237 16.56 8.93 7.19
N SER A 238 17.76 8.80 6.64
CA SER A 238 18.63 7.66 6.87
C SER A 238 19.13 7.61 8.31
N LEU A 239 19.50 8.75 8.91
CA LEU A 239 19.85 8.83 10.33
C LEU A 239 18.67 8.45 11.23
N LEU A 240 17.47 8.97 10.95
CA LEU A 240 16.25 8.61 11.69
C LEU A 240 15.93 7.12 11.59
N LEU A 241 16.08 6.54 10.40
CA LEU A 241 15.85 5.10 10.21
C LEU A 241 16.90 4.27 10.94
N GLN A 242 18.17 4.69 10.95
CA GLN A 242 19.26 4.04 11.69
C GLN A 242 19.09 4.14 13.20
N GLU A 243 18.49 5.22 13.71
CA GLU A 243 18.17 5.34 15.14
C GLU A 243 17.17 4.26 15.58
N ILE A 244 16.21 3.91 14.71
CA ILE A 244 15.22 2.86 14.97
C ILE A 244 15.79 1.47 14.64
N LEU A 245 16.51 1.34 13.54
CA LEU A 245 17.12 0.11 13.02
C LEU A 245 18.64 0.22 13.14
N SER A 246 19.15 0.06 14.35
CA SER A 246 20.58 0.26 14.68
C SER A 246 21.55 -0.62 13.90
N ASN A 247 21.09 -1.77 13.40
CA ASN A 247 21.89 -2.71 12.60
C ASN A 247 21.72 -2.52 11.08
N CYS A 248 21.00 -1.49 10.63
CA CYS A 248 20.71 -1.26 9.21
C CYS A 248 21.75 -0.32 8.58
N GLU A 249 22.50 -0.84 7.63
CA GLU A 249 23.37 -0.06 6.74
C GLU A 249 22.56 0.53 5.59
N ILE A 250 22.72 1.84 5.37
CA ILE A 250 22.01 2.55 4.30
C ILE A 250 23.02 3.00 3.25
N ILE A 251 22.84 2.50 2.02
CA ILE A 251 23.73 2.73 0.88
C ILE A 251 23.06 3.71 -0.10
N GLY A 252 23.84 4.65 -0.65
CA GLY A 252 23.35 5.65 -1.61
C GLY A 252 23.11 7.04 -1.00
N VAL A 253 23.64 7.28 0.19
CA VAL A 253 23.60 8.56 0.92
C VAL A 253 25.00 9.12 1.03
N ASN A 254 25.16 10.42 0.77
CA ASN A 254 26.43 11.11 0.97
C ASN A 254 26.38 11.91 2.28
N TYR A 255 26.79 11.28 3.38
CA TYR A 255 26.86 11.93 4.69
C TYR A 255 27.91 13.06 4.76
N ASP A 256 28.84 13.11 3.82
CA ASP A 256 29.90 14.12 3.75
C ASP A 256 29.52 15.35 2.93
N ASP A 257 28.24 15.52 2.56
CA ASP A 257 27.79 16.70 1.83
C ASP A 257 28.11 17.99 2.63
N PRO A 258 28.93 18.92 2.07
CA PRO A 258 29.25 20.18 2.72
C PRO A 258 28.01 21.04 3.04
N ILE A 259 26.92 20.89 2.27
CA ILE A 259 25.65 21.58 2.54
C ILE A 259 25.01 21.03 3.82
N LEU A 260 25.00 19.72 4.01
CA LEU A 260 24.50 19.08 5.23
C LEU A 260 25.33 19.53 6.44
N ARG A 261 26.66 19.47 6.35
CA ARG A 261 27.55 19.91 7.44
C ARG A 261 27.32 21.37 7.82
N LYS A 262 27.12 22.25 6.84
CA LYS A 262 26.78 23.66 7.08
C LYS A 262 25.42 23.83 7.76
N ARG A 263 24.41 23.03 7.39
CA ARG A 263 23.09 23.03 8.04
C ARG A 263 23.20 22.55 9.48
N ILE A 264 23.87 21.43 9.75
CA ILE A 264 24.05 20.88 11.11
C ILE A 264 24.78 21.89 11.99
N LYS A 265 25.86 22.50 11.50
CA LYS A 265 26.64 23.49 12.26
C LYS A 265 25.79 24.68 12.73
N LYS A 266 24.84 25.15 11.90
CA LYS A 266 23.87 26.20 12.29
C LYS A 266 23.02 25.85 13.52
N TYR A 267 22.81 24.57 13.80
CA TYR A 267 22.01 24.12 14.95
C TYR A 267 22.86 23.70 16.16
N MET A 268 24.19 23.64 16.01
CA MET A 268 25.12 23.32 17.09
C MET A 268 25.79 24.54 17.71
N ASP A 269 25.82 25.67 16.99
CA ASP A 269 26.24 27.00 17.46
C ASP A 269 25.04 27.78 18.05
#